data_AF-A0A812RUU2-F1
#
_entry.id   AF-A0A812RUU2-F1
#
_cell.length_a   1.000
_cell.length_b   1.000
_cell.length_c   1.000
_cell.angle_alpha   90.00
_cell.angle_beta   90.00
_cell.angle_gamma   90.00
#
_symmetry.space_group_name_H-M   'P 1'
#
loop_
_entity.id
_entity.type
_entity.pdbx_description
1 polymer ?
#
loop_
_entity_poly.entity_id
_entity_poly.type
_entity_poly.pdbx_seq_one_letter_code
_entity_poly.pdbx_strand_id
1 'polypeptide(L)'
;AVSLLKNVLSGSNCELNAQFQFISFNTTDGLANLAIEPNIGGSNDGEVIFGYGFVNLSDRALKENVRAIPEEELQETFDAVEPQLFDRIDGGKEQIGFVAQDVQASGKLGATMCKTKNLDGRELMALDYQKLSVVEGGVVKKLQKRVEKLEKKKRKDNSD
;
A
#
# COMPACT_ATOMS: atom_id res chain seq x y z
N ALA A 1 -13.37 37.30 6.61
CA ALA A 1 -14.68 36.82 6.13
C ALA A 1 -14.83 35.38 6.61
N VAL A 2 -15.80 35.11 7.48
CA VAL A 2 -16.13 33.75 7.91
C VAL A 2 -16.88 33.10 6.75
N SER A 3 -16.29 32.09 6.12
CA SER A 3 -16.99 31.30 5.11
C SER A 3 -18.04 30.46 5.83
N LEU A 4 -19.33 30.72 5.56
CA LEU A 4 -20.40 29.85 6.02
C LEU A 4 -20.22 28.47 5.38
N LEU A 5 -20.17 27.43 6.21
CA LEU A 5 -20.46 26.06 5.79
C LEU A 5 -21.86 26.06 5.17
N LYS A 6 -21.95 25.90 3.84
CA LYS A 6 -23.22 25.51 3.20
C LYS A 6 -23.41 24.01 3.49
N ASN A 7 -24.03 23.71 4.64
CA ASN A 7 -24.69 22.44 4.85
C ASN A 7 -25.85 22.36 3.85
N VAL A 8 -25.60 21.81 2.67
CA VAL A 8 -26.69 21.31 1.84
C VAL A 8 -27.05 19.96 2.45
N LEU A 9 -27.97 19.96 3.42
CA LEU A 9 -28.65 18.76 3.89
C LEU A 9 -29.58 18.28 2.77
N SER A 10 -29.01 17.74 1.70
CA SER A 10 -29.75 16.97 0.70
C SER A 10 -29.31 15.51 0.81
N GLY A 11 -29.87 14.81 1.79
CA GLY A 11 -29.76 13.36 1.93
C GLY A 11 -28.36 12.84 2.27
N SER A 12 -28.17 12.47 3.54
CA SER A 12 -27.10 11.58 4.05
C SER A 12 -25.62 11.96 3.83
N ASN A 13 -25.29 12.92 2.97
CA ASN A 13 -23.92 13.19 2.54
C ASN A 13 -23.49 14.63 2.87
N CYS A 14 -22.22 14.79 3.26
CA CYS A 14 -21.57 16.08 3.44
C CYS A 14 -20.54 16.26 2.31
N GLU A 15 -20.72 17.28 1.47
CA GLU A 15 -19.75 17.65 0.43
C GLU A 15 -18.98 18.91 0.89
N LEU A 16 -17.66 18.80 1.02
CA LEU A 16 -16.78 19.92 1.33
C LEU A 16 -16.07 20.38 0.05
N ASN A 17 -16.62 21.41 -0.59
CA ASN A 17 -16.01 22.02 -1.78
C ASN A 17 -15.12 23.22 -1.37
N ALA A 18 -13.80 23.00 -1.32
CA ALA A 18 -12.82 24.01 -0.96
C ALA A 18 -11.74 24.16 -2.04
N GLN A 19 -12.14 24.62 -3.22
CA GLN A 19 -11.23 24.89 -4.33
C GLN A 19 -10.07 25.79 -3.87
N PHE A 20 -8.83 25.33 -4.12
CA PHE A 20 -7.58 26.02 -3.77
C PHE A 20 -7.38 26.29 -2.27
N GLN A 21 -8.03 25.52 -1.39
CA GLN A 21 -7.90 25.65 0.07
C GLN A 21 -7.44 24.33 0.71
N PHE A 22 -6.73 24.44 1.83
CA PHE A 22 -6.37 23.29 2.64
C PHE A 22 -7.54 22.92 3.57
N ILE A 23 -8.09 21.72 3.43
CA ILE A 23 -9.07 21.17 4.37
C ILE A 23 -8.29 20.37 5.42
N SER A 24 -8.28 20.88 6.67
CA SER A 24 -7.69 20.17 7.81
C SER A 24 -8.80 19.70 8.75
N PHE A 25 -8.80 18.42 9.09
CA PHE A 25 -9.60 17.89 10.18
C PHE A 25 -8.72 17.85 11.43
N ASN A 26 -9.01 18.72 12.40
CA ASN A 26 -8.27 18.81 13.65
C ASN A 26 -9.23 18.46 14.78
N THR A 27 -8.89 17.48 15.61
CA THR A 27 -9.62 17.21 16.85
C THR A 27 -8.99 17.98 18.00
N THR A 28 -9.73 18.17 19.09
CA THR A 28 -9.27 18.86 20.30
C THR A 28 -7.99 18.24 20.90
N ASP A 29 -7.72 16.96 20.59
CA ASP A 29 -6.58 16.19 21.09
C ASP A 29 -5.48 15.94 20.04
N GLY A 30 -5.54 16.59 18.86
CA GLY A 30 -4.53 16.50 17.79
C GLY A 30 -5.11 16.27 16.39
N LEU A 31 -4.23 15.89 15.44
CA LEU A 31 -4.61 15.62 14.05
C LEU A 31 -5.74 14.58 14.01
N ALA A 32 -6.87 14.91 13.39
CA ALA A 32 -7.94 13.94 13.21
C ALA A 32 -7.44 12.87 12.22
N ASN A 33 -7.51 11.60 12.61
CA ASN A 33 -7.41 10.53 11.64
C ASN A 33 -8.59 10.68 10.68
N LEU A 34 -8.31 10.92 9.40
CA LEU A 34 -9.31 10.74 8.35
C LEU A 34 -9.63 9.25 8.28
N ALA A 35 -10.65 8.81 9.00
CA ALA A 35 -11.22 7.49 8.86
C ALA A 35 -12.25 7.55 7.72
N ILE A 36 -11.84 7.11 6.53
CA ILE A 36 -12.80 6.82 5.45
C ILE A 36 -13.16 5.36 5.62
N GLU A 37 -14.34 5.11 6.15
CA GLU A 37 -14.94 3.79 6.12
C GLU A 37 -15.61 3.62 4.75
N PRO A 38 -15.12 2.68 3.93
CA PRO A 38 -15.80 2.35 2.70
C PRO A 38 -17.23 1.90 3.03
N ASN A 39 -18.25 2.62 2.55
CA ASN A 39 -19.62 2.18 2.71
C ASN A 39 -19.77 0.82 2.02
N ILE A 40 -19.97 -0.23 2.82
CA ILE A 40 -19.93 -1.65 2.42
C ILE A 40 -21.21 -2.09 1.66
N GLY A 41 -21.99 -1.15 1.12
CA GLY A 41 -23.30 -1.45 0.53
C GLY A 41 -23.80 -0.50 -0.55
N GLY A 42 -22.96 0.40 -1.07
CA GLY A 42 -23.30 1.28 -2.20
C GLY A 42 -22.36 1.05 -3.40
N SER A 43 -22.76 1.46 -4.60
CA SER A 43 -22.09 1.22 -5.89
C SER A 43 -20.61 1.65 -6.02
N ASN A 44 -20.02 2.22 -4.98
CA ASN A 44 -18.65 2.75 -5.01
C ASN A 44 -17.64 1.89 -4.23
N ASP A 45 -18.02 0.71 -3.68
CA ASP A 45 -17.15 -0.26 -2.97
C ASP A 45 -16.14 0.36 -1.97
N GLY A 46 -16.49 1.56 -1.49
CA GLY A 46 -15.63 2.57 -0.85
C GLY A 46 -14.22 2.75 -1.38
N GLU A 47 -14.17 2.97 -2.67
CA GLU A 47 -13.07 3.63 -3.37
C GLU A 47 -12.75 5.00 -2.73
N VAL A 48 -11.45 5.24 -2.51
CA VAL A 48 -10.94 6.57 -2.19
C VAL A 48 -10.20 7.08 -3.42
N ILE A 49 -10.80 8.06 -4.10
CA ILE A 49 -10.24 8.62 -5.32
C ILE A 49 -9.32 9.80 -4.98
N PHE A 50 -8.06 9.70 -5.37
CA PHE A 50 -7.11 10.81 -5.32
C PHE A 50 -6.78 11.25 -6.76
N GLY A 51 -6.85 12.56 -7.03
CA GLY A 51 -6.44 13.11 -8.33
C GLY A 51 -4.93 13.10 -8.58
N TYR A 52 -4.14 12.69 -7.57
CA TYR A 52 -2.68 12.61 -7.61
C TYR A 52 -2.21 11.46 -6.69
N GLY A 53 -0.97 11.00 -6.89
CA GLY A 53 -0.39 9.92 -6.09
C GLY A 53 0.00 10.33 -4.66
N PHE A 54 0.08 9.36 -3.75
CA PHE A 54 0.60 9.60 -2.40
C PHE A 54 2.10 9.94 -2.47
N VAL A 55 2.46 11.15 -2.01
CA VAL A 55 3.86 11.56 -1.84
C VAL A 55 4.25 11.32 -0.38
N ASN A 56 5.18 10.40 -0.16
CA ASN A 56 5.74 10.12 1.17
C ASN A 56 6.96 11.01 1.43
N LEU A 57 7.00 11.70 2.57
CA LEU A 57 8.18 12.42 3.04
C LEU A 57 9.27 11.40 3.40
N SER A 58 10.27 11.25 2.52
CA SER A 58 11.28 10.18 2.60
C SER A 58 12.71 10.72 2.41
N ASP A 59 13.00 11.88 2.99
CA ASP A 59 14.33 12.51 2.93
C ASP A 59 15.39 11.75 3.76
N ARG A 60 16.66 11.80 3.34
CA ARG A 60 17.78 11.18 4.08
C ARG A 60 17.98 11.81 5.45
N ALA A 61 17.71 13.11 5.62
CA ALA A 61 17.81 13.81 6.89
C ALA A 61 16.85 13.25 7.97
N LEU A 62 15.83 12.51 7.56
CA LEU A 62 14.82 11.91 8.45
C LEU A 62 15.11 10.43 8.73
N LYS A 63 16.27 9.90 8.33
CA LYS A 63 16.59 8.47 8.40
C LYS A 63 17.94 8.22 9.06
N GLU A 64 17.94 7.32 10.04
CA GLU A 64 19.13 6.76 10.67
C GLU A 64 19.25 5.25 10.38
N ASN A 65 20.43 4.67 10.59
CA ASN A 65 20.69 3.23 10.48
C ASN A 65 20.26 2.59 9.13
N VAL A 66 20.37 3.35 8.04
CA VAL A 66 20.02 2.89 6.69
C VAL A 66 20.97 1.78 6.26
N ARG A 67 20.44 0.58 6.04
CA ARG A 67 21.16 -0.61 5.59
C ARG A 67 20.44 -1.29 4.43
N ALA A 68 21.18 -2.01 3.60
CA ALA A 68 20.60 -2.83 2.54
C ALA A 68 19.87 -4.04 3.15
N ILE A 69 18.77 -4.44 2.53
CA ILE A 69 18.12 -5.73 2.79
C ILE A 69 18.87 -6.79 1.96
N PRO A 70 19.26 -7.93 2.54
CA PRO A 70 19.89 -9.02 1.79
C PRO A 70 19.04 -9.49 0.60
N GLU A 71 19.69 -9.77 -0.53
CA GLU A 71 19.02 -10.25 -1.75
C GLU A 71 18.35 -11.62 -1.60
N GLU A 72 18.79 -12.41 -0.62
CA GLU A 72 18.18 -13.69 -0.26
C GLU A 72 16.87 -13.46 0.47
N GLU A 73 16.85 -12.59 1.50
CA GLU A 73 15.63 -12.26 2.26
C GLU A 73 14.53 -11.65 1.37
N LEU A 74 14.92 -10.80 0.41
CA LEU A 74 13.99 -10.25 -0.59
C LEU A 74 13.39 -11.35 -1.48
N GLN A 75 14.22 -12.29 -1.93
CA GLN A 75 13.79 -13.38 -2.81
C GLN A 75 12.93 -14.40 -2.06
N GLU A 76 13.33 -14.80 -0.85
CA GLU A 76 12.56 -15.72 0.00
C GLU A 76 11.16 -15.17 0.27
N THR A 77 11.06 -13.86 0.57
CA THR A 77 9.77 -13.20 0.77
C THR A 77 8.93 -13.21 -0.51
N PHE A 78 9.54 -12.92 -1.66
CA PHE A 78 8.85 -12.90 -2.95
C PHE A 78 8.39 -14.29 -3.39
N ASP A 79 9.24 -15.31 -3.26
CA ASP A 79 8.94 -16.69 -3.67
C ASP A 79 7.88 -17.35 -2.78
N ALA A 80 7.68 -16.84 -1.56
CA ALA A 80 6.74 -17.40 -0.59
C ALA A 80 5.31 -16.84 -0.73
N VAL A 81 5.08 -15.84 -1.59
CA VAL A 81 3.78 -15.20 -1.76
C VAL A 81 3.36 -15.18 -3.22
N GLU A 82 2.09 -15.44 -3.48
CA GLU A 82 1.53 -15.44 -4.83
C GLU A 82 0.35 -14.46 -4.93
N PRO A 83 0.23 -13.68 -6.01
CA PRO A 83 -0.95 -12.88 -6.25
C PRO A 83 -2.16 -13.78 -6.52
N GLN A 84 -3.29 -13.43 -5.91
CA GLN A 84 -4.51 -14.20 -5.93
C GLN A 84 -5.68 -13.34 -6.43
N LEU A 85 -6.64 -14.00 -7.09
CA LEU A 85 -7.97 -13.46 -7.33
C LEU A 85 -8.90 -13.92 -6.20
N PHE A 86 -9.69 -13.02 -5.64
CA PHE A 86 -10.63 -13.35 -4.58
C PHE A 86 -11.89 -12.49 -4.64
N ASP A 87 -12.97 -13.07 -4.13
CA ASP A 87 -14.21 -12.34 -3.84
C ASP A 87 -14.23 -11.97 -2.36
N ARG A 88 -14.76 -10.81 -2.05
CA ARG A 88 -14.97 -10.36 -0.67
C ARG A 88 -16.33 -10.82 -0.16
N ILE A 89 -16.37 -11.27 1.10
CA ILE A 89 -17.60 -11.75 1.74
C ILE A 89 -18.67 -10.65 1.88
N ASP A 90 -18.25 -9.40 1.91
CA ASP A 90 -19.07 -8.21 2.12
C ASP A 90 -19.29 -7.40 0.83
N GLY A 91 -18.87 -7.90 -0.32
CA GLY A 91 -19.05 -7.24 -1.62
C GLY A 91 -17.72 -6.89 -2.31
N GLY A 92 -17.74 -6.88 -3.65
CA GLY A 92 -16.56 -6.82 -4.50
C GLY A 92 -16.17 -8.21 -5.01
N LYS A 93 -16.14 -8.35 -6.34
CA LYS A 93 -15.81 -9.61 -7.04
C LYS A 93 -14.51 -9.47 -7.82
N GLU A 94 -13.84 -10.59 -8.06
CA GLU A 94 -12.62 -10.70 -8.88
C GLU A 94 -11.55 -9.68 -8.48
N GLN A 95 -11.43 -9.41 -7.18
CA GLN A 95 -10.38 -8.54 -6.65
C GLN A 95 -9.04 -9.23 -6.80
N ILE A 96 -7.99 -8.45 -7.11
CA ILE A 96 -6.63 -8.94 -7.22
C ILE A 96 -5.78 -8.42 -6.07
N GLY A 97 -4.96 -9.29 -5.47
CA GLY A 97 -4.04 -8.90 -4.41
C GLY A 97 -3.41 -10.08 -3.70
N PHE A 98 -3.01 -9.86 -2.44
CA PHE A 98 -2.43 -10.89 -1.58
C PHE A 98 -3.25 -11.04 -0.30
N VAL A 99 -3.27 -12.26 0.24
CA VAL A 99 -3.77 -12.52 1.58
C VAL A 99 -2.70 -12.10 2.59
N ALA A 100 -3.06 -11.20 3.52
CA ALA A 100 -2.09 -10.62 4.45
C ALA A 100 -1.39 -11.68 5.34
N GLN A 101 -2.10 -12.74 5.70
CA GLN A 101 -1.58 -13.85 6.49
C GLN A 101 -0.50 -14.64 5.75
N ASP A 102 -0.65 -14.85 4.43
CA ASP A 102 0.37 -15.52 3.61
C ASP A 102 1.65 -14.66 3.56
N VAL A 103 1.48 -13.34 3.39
CA VAL A 103 2.61 -12.38 3.45
C VAL A 103 3.26 -12.36 4.83
N GLN A 104 2.49 -12.42 5.91
CA GLN A 104 3.08 -12.50 7.26
C GLN A 104 3.86 -13.81 7.46
N ALA A 105 3.33 -14.92 6.95
CA ALA A 105 3.95 -16.25 7.06
C ALA A 105 5.22 -16.38 6.21
N SER A 106 5.44 -15.49 5.23
CA SER A 106 6.64 -15.46 4.39
C SER A 106 7.95 -15.19 5.17
N GLY A 107 7.85 -14.76 6.43
CA GLY A 107 8.99 -14.58 7.33
C GLY A 107 9.07 -13.19 7.95
N LYS A 108 10.24 -12.87 8.51
CA LYS A 108 10.44 -11.62 9.29
C LYS A 108 10.17 -10.37 8.45
N LEU A 109 10.64 -10.33 7.21
CA LEU A 109 10.43 -9.20 6.31
C LEU A 109 8.94 -9.04 5.96
N GLY A 110 8.27 -10.13 5.58
CA GLY A 110 6.82 -10.17 5.32
C GLY A 110 5.98 -9.65 6.48
N ALA A 111 6.30 -10.08 7.70
CA ALA A 111 5.63 -9.60 8.91
C ALA A 111 5.73 -8.08 9.11
N THR A 112 6.81 -7.41 8.65
CA THR A 112 6.93 -5.94 8.75
C THR A 112 5.95 -5.16 7.85
N MET A 113 5.32 -5.84 6.89
CA MET A 113 4.33 -5.29 5.98
C MET A 113 2.91 -5.49 6.47
N CYS A 114 2.71 -6.28 7.53
CA CYS A 114 1.41 -6.59 8.07
C CYS A 114 1.15 -5.79 9.35
N LYS A 115 -0.11 -5.40 9.56
CA LYS A 115 -0.57 -4.76 10.80
C LYS A 115 -1.87 -5.38 11.24
N THR A 116 -1.99 -5.66 12.52
CA THR A 116 -3.25 -6.04 13.14
C THR A 116 -4.18 -4.84 13.24
N LYS A 117 -5.46 -5.04 12.93
CA LYS A 117 -6.53 -4.06 13.11
C LYS A 117 -7.70 -4.73 13.81
N ASN A 118 -8.34 -4.00 14.72
CA ASN A 118 -9.62 -4.43 15.29
C ASN A 118 -10.74 -3.81 14.47
N LEU A 119 -11.62 -4.66 13.92
CA LEU A 119 -12.83 -4.25 13.20
C LEU A 119 -14.01 -5.02 13.79
N ASP A 120 -15.02 -4.31 14.31
CA ASP A 120 -16.20 -4.90 14.94
C ASP A 120 -15.90 -5.96 16.01
N GLY A 121 -14.88 -5.70 16.85
CA GLY A 121 -14.45 -6.62 17.91
C GLY A 121 -13.73 -7.87 17.39
N ARG A 122 -13.42 -7.94 16.09
CA ARG A 122 -12.63 -9.00 15.47
C ARG A 122 -11.24 -8.50 15.13
N GLU A 123 -10.24 -9.31 15.46
CA GLU A 123 -8.86 -9.06 15.08
C GLU A 123 -8.65 -9.49 13.62
N LEU A 124 -8.30 -8.54 12.76
CA LEU A 124 -8.03 -8.73 11.34
C LEU A 124 -6.63 -8.25 10.99
N MET A 125 -6.13 -8.66 9.82
CA MET A 125 -4.80 -8.29 9.33
C MET A 125 -4.90 -7.41 8.10
N ALA A 126 -4.15 -6.31 8.11
CA ALA A 126 -4.01 -5.40 6.99
C ALA A 126 -2.60 -5.50 6.40
N LEU A 127 -2.51 -5.39 5.07
CA LEU A 127 -1.26 -5.42 4.32
C LEU A 127 -0.87 -4.02 3.82
N ASP A 128 0.40 -3.65 3.99
CA ASP A 128 1.01 -2.44 3.46
C ASP A 128 1.64 -2.71 2.08
N TYR A 129 0.83 -2.52 1.03
CA TYR A 129 1.25 -2.73 -0.36
C TYR A 129 2.41 -1.80 -0.79
N GLN A 130 2.59 -0.63 -0.16
CA GLN A 130 3.73 0.23 -0.49
C GLN A 130 5.05 -0.44 -0.14
N LYS A 131 5.11 -1.14 0.99
CA LYS A 131 6.32 -1.91 1.36
C LYS A 131 6.53 -3.12 0.45
N LEU A 132 5.47 -3.80 0.03
CA LEU A 132 5.58 -4.95 -0.87
C LEU A 132 6.22 -4.56 -2.20
N SER A 133 5.81 -3.42 -2.78
CA SER A 133 6.42 -2.90 -4.03
C SER A 133 7.94 -2.63 -3.91
N VAL A 134 8.43 -2.27 -2.71
CA VAL A 134 9.87 -2.08 -2.46
C VAL A 134 10.61 -3.42 -2.52
N VAL A 135 10.00 -4.50 -2.03
CA VAL A 135 10.55 -5.85 -2.11
C VAL A 135 10.62 -6.33 -3.56
N GLU A 136 9.51 -6.20 -4.30
CA GLU A 136 9.44 -6.52 -5.73
C GLU A 136 10.52 -5.78 -6.52
N GLY A 137 10.72 -4.48 -6.27
CA GLY A 137 11.77 -3.68 -6.89
C GLY A 137 13.19 -4.18 -6.57
N GLY A 138 13.40 -4.72 -5.36
CA GLY A 138 14.64 -5.37 -4.97
C GLY A 138 14.90 -6.68 -5.74
N VAL A 139 13.87 -7.51 -5.90
CA VAL A 139 13.93 -8.76 -6.67
C VAL A 139 14.16 -8.48 -8.16
N VAL A 140 13.49 -7.48 -8.74
CA VAL A 140 13.73 -7.05 -10.13
C VAL A 140 15.18 -6.61 -10.35
N LYS A 141 15.78 -5.88 -9.41
CA LYS A 141 17.23 -5.53 -9.49
C LYS A 141 18.13 -6.74 -9.45
N LYS A 142 17.82 -7.75 -8.63
CA LYS A 142 18.55 -9.03 -8.59
C LYS A 142 18.43 -9.77 -9.92
N LEU A 143 17.22 -9.82 -10.49
CA LEU A 143 16.97 -10.41 -11.81
C LEU A 143 17.79 -9.69 -12.90
N GLN A 144 17.81 -8.35 -12.90
CA GLN A 144 18.61 -7.54 -13.83
C GLN A 144 20.09 -7.92 -13.78
N LYS A 145 20.69 -8.01 -12.58
CA LYS A 145 22.10 -8.45 -12.42
C LYS A 145 22.36 -9.82 -13.02
N ARG A 146 21.43 -10.77 -12.83
CA ARG A 146 21.53 -12.13 -13.38
C ARG A 146 21.45 -12.11 -14.91
N VAL A 147 20.54 -11.34 -15.48
CA VAL A 147 20.40 -11.17 -16.95
C VAL A 147 21.68 -10.60 -17.54
N GLU A 148 22.23 -9.52 -16.99
CA GLU A 148 23.47 -8.91 -17.47
C GLU A 148 24.65 -9.88 -17.46
N LYS A 149 24.75 -10.73 -16.43
CA LYS A 149 25.78 -11.77 -16.34
C LYS A 149 25.63 -12.82 -17.44
N LEU A 150 24.40 -13.26 -17.71
CA LEU A 150 24.10 -14.25 -18.74
C LEU A 150 24.37 -13.71 -20.15
N GLU A 151 23.99 -12.46 -20.41
CA GLU A 151 24.23 -11.81 -21.71
C GLU A 151 25.72 -11.62 -22.00
N LYS A 152 26.50 -11.20 -20.99
CA LYS A 152 27.97 -11.08 -21.13
C LYS A 152 28.62 -12.43 -21.43
N LYS A 153 28.17 -13.50 -20.77
CA LYS A 153 28.67 -14.86 -21.05
C LYS A 153 28.36 -15.28 -22.48
N LYS A 154 27.11 -15.13 -22.92
CA LYS A 154 26.69 -15.47 -24.29
C LYS A 154 27.46 -14.72 -25.37
N ARG A 155 27.79 -13.44 -25.15
CA ARG A 155 28.60 -12.65 -26.09
C ARG A 155 30.03 -13.19 -26.21
N LYS A 156 30.63 -13.62 -25.09
CA LYS A 156 31.97 -14.22 -25.09
C LYS A 156 31.98 -15.55 -25.82
N ASP A 157 30.99 -16.40 -25.57
CA ASP A 157 30.85 -17.71 -26.21
C ASP A 157 30.63 -17.61 -27.75
N ASN A 158 30.13 -16.47 -28.25
CA ASN A 158 29.91 -16.19 -29.67
C ASN A 158 31.11 -15.48 -30.35
N SER A 159 32.13 -15.08 -29.60
CA SER A 159 33.34 -14.40 -30.12
C SER A 159 34.55 -15.33 -30.22
N ASP A 160 34.42 -16.56 -29.74
CA ASP A 160 35.39 -17.67 -29.85
C ASP A 160 34.94 -18.66 -30.96
#